data_AF-A0A1B7JUH5-F1
#
_entry.id   AF-A0A1B7JUH5-F1
#
_cell.length_a   1.000
_cell.length_b   1.000
_cell.length_c   1.000
_cell.angle_alpha   90.00
_cell.angle_beta   90.00
_cell.angle_gamma   90.00
#
_symmetry.space_group_name_H-M   'P 1'
#
loop_
_entity.id
_entity.type
_entity.pdbx_description
1 polymer ?
#
loop_
_entity_poly.entity_id
_entity_poly.type
_entity_poly.pdbx_seq_one_letter_code
_entity_poly.pdbx_strand_id
1 'polypeptide(L)'
;MNMLKKFILIGFIGLLLGCDNQLLLSKLSQRQSNEVLAILQQHGVDANRKQDNKNGDSIRVSPRDFVIAVDLLRQYNLPSKDPVEIIQAFPGDSLVASPQAERTRLLSLIEQRLEQSLLTIPDVINARVHVSYPLNGNGAVKQAQKVSSLVTYSGNEDPKMMMNKIKLFLTSSFAETGYDNVSVVIVNRPPLQYQIKPESDYSTNPVLISTIIAVIISLFSALLLLWYRQNKKQQTVINSSEIQPHDTVE
;
A
#
# COMPACT_ATOMS: atom_id res chain seq x y z
N MET A 1 1.45 -32.03 -38.51
CA MET A 1 2.51 -31.62 -37.54
C MET A 1 2.75 -30.11 -37.49
N ASN A 2 2.57 -29.34 -38.58
CA ASN A 2 2.79 -27.88 -38.58
C ASN A 2 1.69 -27.06 -37.90
N MET A 3 0.43 -27.50 -37.89
CA MET A 3 -0.65 -26.79 -37.20
C MET A 3 -0.53 -26.87 -35.67
N LEU A 4 -0.14 -28.03 -35.12
CA LEU A 4 0.08 -28.19 -33.68
C LEU A 4 1.24 -27.31 -33.17
N LYS A 5 2.32 -27.18 -33.96
CA LYS A 5 3.42 -26.24 -33.67
C LYS A 5 2.96 -24.78 -33.65
N LYS A 6 2.07 -24.37 -34.57
CA LYS A 6 1.50 -23.01 -34.60
C LYS A 6 0.64 -22.71 -33.37
N PHE A 7 -0.19 -23.65 -32.91
CA PHE A 7 -0.99 -23.48 -31.70
C PHE A 7 -0.13 -23.40 -30.43
N ILE A 8 0.92 -24.21 -30.33
CA ILE A 8 1.89 -24.14 -29.23
C ILE A 8 2.61 -22.77 -29.23
N LEU A 9 3.00 -22.28 -30.40
CA LEU A 9 3.67 -20.97 -30.53
C LEU A 9 2.77 -19.81 -30.11
N ILE A 10 1.48 -19.82 -30.48
CA ILE A 10 0.49 -18.82 -30.08
C ILE A 10 0.19 -18.88 -28.57
N GLY A 11 0.10 -20.09 -28.00
CA GLY A 11 -0.01 -20.26 -26.55
C GLY A 11 1.20 -19.68 -25.81
N PHE A 12 2.40 -19.90 -26.34
CA PHE A 12 3.64 -19.37 -25.76
C PHE A 12 3.72 -17.84 -25.83
N ILE A 13 3.29 -17.23 -26.95
CA ILE A 13 3.23 -15.76 -27.10
C ILE A 13 2.22 -15.13 -26.12
N GLY A 14 1.12 -15.82 -25.81
CA GLY A 14 0.16 -15.37 -24.80
C GLY A 14 0.73 -15.36 -23.38
N LEU A 15 1.64 -16.28 -23.04
CA LEU A 15 2.32 -16.30 -21.75
C LEU A 15 3.40 -15.21 -21.61
N LEU A 16 3.87 -14.63 -22.73
CA LEU A 16 4.88 -13.57 -22.72
C LEU A 16 4.29 -12.16 -22.57
N LEU A 17 2.97 -12.01 -22.43
CA LEU A 17 2.36 -10.77 -21.93
C LEU A 17 2.61 -10.64 -20.42
N GLY A 18 3.89 -10.53 -20.05
CA GLY A 18 4.32 -10.20 -18.71
C GLY A 18 3.83 -8.79 -18.35
N CYS A 19 3.24 -8.67 -17.16
CA CYS A 19 2.83 -7.40 -16.60
C CYS A 19 4.09 -6.57 -16.29
N ASP A 20 4.49 -5.70 -17.21
CA ASP A 20 5.62 -4.80 -16.99
C ASP A 20 5.16 -3.65 -16.09
N ASN A 21 5.35 -3.80 -14.77
CA ASN A 21 5.02 -2.74 -13.82
C ASN A 21 6.13 -1.69 -13.82
N GLN A 22 5.77 -0.44 -14.11
CA GLN A 22 6.69 0.68 -14.20
C GLN A 22 7.13 1.14 -12.81
N LEU A 23 8.42 1.48 -12.67
CA LEU A 23 8.98 2.04 -11.44
C LEU A 23 8.47 3.47 -11.23
N LEU A 24 7.84 3.72 -10.07
CA LEU A 24 7.32 5.03 -9.69
C LEU A 24 8.30 5.77 -8.76
N LEU A 25 8.67 5.14 -7.64
CA LEU A 25 9.70 5.65 -6.71
C LEU A 25 10.66 4.55 -6.28
N SER A 26 11.85 4.98 -5.88
CA SER A 26 12.90 4.13 -5.32
C SER A 26 13.55 4.83 -4.12
N LYS A 27 14.27 4.07 -3.29
CA LYS A 27 14.99 4.58 -2.12
C LYS A 27 14.07 5.22 -1.07
N LEU A 28 12.92 4.60 -0.84
CA LEU A 28 11.98 5.02 0.19
C LEU A 28 12.28 4.33 1.52
N SER A 29 12.08 5.04 2.63
CA SER A 29 11.99 4.41 3.95
C SER A 29 10.70 3.60 4.09
N GLN A 30 10.66 2.66 5.03
CA GLN A 30 9.45 1.86 5.31
C GLN A 30 8.22 2.74 5.60
N ARG A 31 8.42 3.87 6.31
CA ARG A 31 7.34 4.82 6.61
C ARG A 31 6.81 5.46 5.33
N GLN A 32 7.71 5.98 4.49
CA GLN A 32 7.36 6.63 3.24
C GLN A 32 6.71 5.65 2.25
N SER A 33 7.21 4.41 2.19
CA SER A 33 6.67 3.39 1.29
C SER A 33 5.24 3.01 1.67
N ASN A 34 4.97 2.85 2.97
CA ASN A 34 3.62 2.60 3.48
C ASN A 34 2.67 3.78 3.21
N GLU A 35 3.14 5.01 3.37
CA GLU A 35 2.32 6.22 3.13
C GLU A 35 1.92 6.35 1.65
N VAL A 36 2.88 6.16 0.74
CA VAL A 36 2.61 6.16 -0.70
C VAL A 36 1.66 5.02 -1.08
N LEU A 37 1.90 3.81 -0.57
CA LEU A 37 1.06 2.65 -0.85
C LEU A 37 -0.38 2.88 -0.37
N ALA A 38 -0.57 3.42 0.83
CA ALA A 38 -1.88 3.70 1.40
C ALA A 38 -2.68 4.69 0.54
N ILE A 39 -2.05 5.77 0.08
CA ILE A 39 -2.73 6.76 -0.77
C ILE A 39 -3.05 6.19 -2.15
N LEU A 40 -2.14 5.45 -2.78
CA LEU A 40 -2.41 4.83 -4.08
C LEU A 40 -3.57 3.84 -4.00
N GLN A 41 -3.58 2.97 -2.97
CA GLN A 41 -4.66 2.01 -2.76
C GLN A 41 -5.99 2.68 -2.42
N GLN A 42 -5.98 3.77 -1.63
CA GLN A 42 -7.19 4.53 -1.30
C GLN A 42 -7.86 5.13 -2.54
N HIS A 43 -7.09 5.44 -3.59
CA HIS A 43 -7.59 5.95 -4.87
C HIS A 43 -7.76 4.86 -5.93
N GLY A 44 -7.70 3.58 -5.54
CA GLY A 44 -7.93 2.44 -6.43
C GLY A 44 -6.76 2.12 -7.39
N VAL A 45 -5.60 2.73 -7.22
CA VAL A 45 -4.41 2.46 -8.03
C VAL A 45 -3.70 1.22 -7.50
N ASP A 46 -3.48 0.22 -8.37
CA ASP A 46 -2.76 -1.00 -8.00
C ASP A 46 -1.25 -0.73 -7.97
N ALA A 47 -0.69 -0.78 -6.77
CA ALA A 47 0.71 -0.49 -6.50
C ALA A 47 1.37 -1.67 -5.77
N ASN A 48 2.54 -2.09 -6.27
CA ASN A 48 3.30 -3.20 -5.71
C ASN A 48 4.61 -2.68 -5.10
N ARG A 49 4.83 -3.00 -3.83
CA ARG A 49 6.06 -2.69 -3.11
C ARG A 49 7.08 -3.83 -3.32
N LYS A 50 8.25 -3.49 -3.85
CA LYS A 50 9.44 -4.35 -3.82
C LYS A 50 10.43 -3.82 -2.81
N GLN A 51 10.65 -4.60 -1.76
CA GLN A 51 11.62 -4.32 -0.71
C GLN A 51 13.03 -4.66 -1.19
N ASP A 52 13.95 -3.71 -1.10
CA ASP A 52 15.38 -3.90 -1.34
C ASP A 52 16.13 -3.58 -0.04
N ASN A 53 16.74 -4.61 0.56
CA ASN A 53 17.42 -4.50 1.85
C ASN A 53 18.60 -3.51 1.84
N LYS A 54 19.16 -3.19 0.67
CA LYS A 54 20.31 -2.28 0.55
C LYS A 54 19.92 -0.89 0.07
N ASN A 55 18.90 -0.79 -0.78
CA ASN A 55 18.55 0.46 -1.47
C ASN A 55 17.20 1.05 -1.03
N GLY A 56 16.61 0.55 0.05
CA GLY A 56 15.28 0.98 0.50
C GLY A 56 14.16 0.45 -0.38
N ASP A 57 12.92 0.79 -0.05
CA ASP A 57 11.76 0.29 -0.77
C ASP A 57 11.60 0.95 -2.13
N SER A 58 11.08 0.17 -3.08
CA SER A 58 10.64 0.66 -4.39
C SER A 58 9.16 0.35 -4.61
N ILE A 59 8.45 1.30 -5.22
CA ILE A 59 7.04 1.16 -5.54
C ILE A 59 6.91 1.13 -7.06
N ARG A 60 6.21 0.09 -7.56
CA ARG A 60 5.87 -0.06 -8.97
C ARG A 60 4.36 0.00 -9.15
N VAL A 61 3.93 0.57 -10.26
CA VAL A 61 2.51 0.68 -10.63
C VAL A 61 2.30 0.15 -12.04
N SER A 62 1.07 -0.20 -12.38
CA SER A 62 0.69 -0.52 -13.76
C SER A 62 1.02 0.67 -14.68
N PRO A 63 1.54 0.45 -15.90
CA PRO A 63 1.79 1.53 -16.87
C PRO A 63 0.55 2.37 -17.17
N ARG A 64 -0.66 1.77 -17.06
CA ARG A 64 -1.93 2.46 -17.28
C ARG A 64 -2.23 3.49 -16.20
N ASP A 65 -1.78 3.23 -14.97
CA ASP A 65 -2.07 4.05 -13.80
C ASP A 65 -0.90 4.99 -13.45
N PHE A 66 0.20 4.95 -14.20
CA PHE A 66 1.42 5.72 -13.90
C PHE A 66 1.16 7.23 -13.83
N VAL A 67 0.41 7.78 -14.79
CA VAL A 67 0.09 9.21 -14.84
C VAL A 67 -0.74 9.62 -13.62
N ILE A 68 -1.78 8.84 -13.31
CA ILE A 68 -2.65 9.06 -12.15
C ILE A 68 -1.82 8.98 -10.85
N ALA A 69 -0.93 7.99 -10.74
CA ALA A 69 -0.07 7.83 -9.58
C ALA A 69 0.85 9.04 -9.37
N VAL A 70 1.46 9.57 -10.44
CA VAL A 70 2.30 10.77 -10.36
C VAL A 70 1.50 12.00 -9.91
N ASP A 71 0.29 12.19 -10.44
CA ASP A 71 -0.56 13.30 -10.06
C ASP A 71 -1.02 13.19 -8.59
N LEU A 72 -1.35 11.98 -8.12
CA LEU A 72 -1.64 11.73 -6.71
C LEU A 72 -0.44 12.07 -5.81
N LEU A 73 0.77 11.65 -6.18
CA LEU A 73 1.96 11.98 -5.40
C LEU A 73 2.19 13.48 -5.28
N ARG A 74 1.97 14.24 -6.37
CA ARG A 74 2.07 15.71 -6.37
C ARG A 74 0.99 16.33 -5.49
N GLN A 75 -0.25 15.88 -5.62
CA GLN A 75 -1.39 16.40 -4.86
C GLN A 75 -1.20 16.23 -3.35
N TYR A 76 -0.66 15.09 -2.92
CA TYR A 76 -0.44 14.76 -1.52
C TYR A 76 0.98 15.11 -1.01
N ASN A 77 1.83 15.75 -1.82
CA ASN A 77 3.22 16.09 -1.50
C ASN A 77 4.05 14.89 -1.00
N LEU A 78 3.92 13.77 -1.70
CA LEU A 78 4.64 12.53 -1.39
C LEU A 78 5.94 12.42 -2.22
N PRO A 79 7.00 11.80 -1.69
CA PRO A 79 7.09 11.19 -0.36
C PRO A 79 7.23 12.23 0.75
N SER A 80 6.65 11.92 1.91
CA SER A 80 6.73 12.78 3.09
C SER A 80 8.18 12.96 3.52
N LYS A 81 8.58 14.22 3.78
CA LYS A 81 9.92 14.55 4.30
C LYS A 81 10.07 13.99 5.71
N ASP A 82 11.31 13.74 6.11
CA ASP A 82 11.57 13.37 7.50
C ASP A 82 11.39 14.58 8.41
N PRO A 83 10.86 14.38 9.64
CA PRO A 83 10.69 15.46 10.59
C PRO A 83 12.05 16.10 10.91
N VAL A 84 12.10 17.43 10.81
CA VAL A 84 13.26 18.21 11.23
C VAL A 84 12.99 18.74 12.62
N GLU A 85 13.95 18.54 13.52
CA GLU A 85 13.84 18.95 14.91
C GLU A 85 14.95 19.95 15.24
N ILE A 86 14.63 20.98 16.03
CA ILE A 86 15.59 22.05 16.35
C ILE A 86 16.82 21.49 17.09
N ILE A 87 16.64 20.45 17.91
CA ILE A 87 17.74 19.76 18.60
C ILE A 87 18.84 19.24 17.65
N GLN A 88 18.50 18.91 16.40
CA GLN A 88 19.46 18.42 15.41
C GLN A 88 20.40 19.52 14.92
N ALA A 89 19.98 20.79 14.97
CA ALA A 89 20.82 21.93 14.65
C ALA A 89 21.81 22.29 15.79
N PHE A 90 21.55 21.82 17.01
CA PHE A 90 22.37 22.08 18.20
C PHE A 90 22.78 20.75 18.89
N PRO A 91 23.70 19.98 18.27
CA PRO A 91 24.17 18.73 18.85
C PRO A 91 24.92 18.99 20.19
N GLY A 92 24.74 18.08 21.14
CA GLY A 92 25.29 18.22 22.50
C GLY A 92 26.82 18.09 22.55
N ASP A 93 27.42 17.49 21.53
CA ASP A 93 28.87 17.21 21.45
C ASP A 93 29.68 18.41 20.91
N SER A 94 29.06 19.59 20.80
CA SER A 94 29.75 20.81 20.36
C SER A 94 30.72 21.31 21.44
N LEU A 95 31.97 21.57 21.06
CA LEU A 95 33.04 22.03 21.94
C LEU A 95 32.76 23.39 22.62
N VAL A 96 31.74 24.12 22.17
CA VAL A 96 31.32 25.41 22.74
C VAL A 96 29.80 25.44 22.90
N ALA A 97 29.30 25.11 24.09
CA ALA A 97 27.88 25.26 24.42
C ALA A 97 27.58 26.71 24.82
N SER A 98 26.73 27.39 24.06
CA SER A 98 26.22 28.72 24.45
C SER A 98 24.99 28.56 25.35
N PRO A 99 24.76 29.45 26.34
CA PRO A 99 23.55 29.41 27.17
C PRO A 99 22.25 29.46 26.35
N GLN A 100 22.28 30.13 25.19
CA GLN A 100 21.17 30.16 24.25
C GLN A 100 20.93 28.80 23.57
N ALA A 101 21.99 28.10 23.18
CA ALA A 101 21.88 26.76 22.58
C ALA A 101 21.34 25.74 23.58
N GLU A 102 21.80 25.77 24.83
CA GLU A 102 21.31 24.86 25.88
C GLU A 102 19.82 25.08 26.18
N ARG A 103 19.40 26.35 26.30
CA ARG A 103 17.98 26.69 26.49
C ARG A 103 17.12 26.24 25.30
N THR A 104 17.61 26.44 24.08
CA THR A 104 16.91 26.04 22.85
C THR A 104 16.77 24.51 22.79
N ARG A 105 17.83 23.78 23.15
CA ARG A 105 17.82 22.32 23.26
C ARG A 105 16.80 21.83 24.28
N LEU A 106 16.77 22.44 25.47
CA LEU A 106 15.79 22.10 26.52
C LEU A 106 14.35 22.30 26.03
N LEU A 107 14.07 23.45 25.39
CA LEU A 107 12.74 23.73 24.84
C LEU A 107 12.34 22.73 23.75
N SER A 108 13.26 22.34 22.86
CA SER A 108 13.01 21.31 21.84
C SER A 108 12.71 19.93 22.45
N LEU A 109 13.39 19.55 23.54
CA LEU A 109 13.08 18.31 24.27
C LEU A 109 11.69 18.36 24.93
N ILE A 110 11.32 19.50 25.49
CA ILE A 110 9.99 19.69 26.07
C ILE A 110 8.91 19.62 24.98
N GLU A 111 9.14 20.25 23.83
CA GLU A 111 8.27 20.17 22.65
C GLU A 111 8.01 18.71 22.26
N GLN A 112 9.07 17.91 22.06
CA GLN A 112 8.97 16.48 21.73
C GLN A 112 8.23 15.67 22.81
N ARG A 113 8.51 15.94 24.09
CA ARG A 113 7.86 15.24 25.21
C ARG A 113 6.36 15.55 25.26
N LEU A 114 5.98 16.80 24.99
CA LEU A 114 4.58 17.21 24.91
C LEU A 114 3.88 16.55 23.72
N GLU A 115 4.52 16.48 22.54
CA GLU A 115 4.00 15.73 21.39
C GLU A 115 3.72 14.28 21.77
N GLN A 116 4.71 13.59 22.36
CA GLN A 116 4.56 12.20 22.79
C GLN A 116 3.45 12.02 23.83
N SER A 117 3.32 12.96 24.77
CA SER A 117 2.30 12.90 25.81
C SER A 117 0.89 13.04 25.22
N LEU A 118 0.69 13.93 24.25
CA LEU A 118 -0.60 14.10 23.58
C LEU A 118 -1.02 12.85 22.80
N LEU A 119 -0.08 12.09 22.25
CA LEU A 119 -0.37 10.82 21.57
C LEU A 119 -0.84 9.71 22.52
N THR A 120 -0.68 9.87 23.83
CA THR A 120 -1.21 8.90 24.81
C THR A 120 -2.70 9.10 25.08
N ILE A 121 -3.27 10.24 24.67
CA ILE A 121 -4.69 10.53 24.79
C ILE A 121 -5.46 9.63 23.79
N PRO A 122 -6.53 8.93 24.22
CA PRO A 122 -7.34 8.11 23.34
C PRO A 122 -7.85 8.88 22.12
N ASP A 123 -7.88 8.21 20.97
CA ASP A 123 -8.33 8.71 19.67
C ASP A 123 -7.55 9.93 19.11
N VAL A 124 -6.43 10.29 19.72
CA VAL A 124 -5.45 11.21 19.14
C VAL A 124 -4.50 10.42 18.24
N ILE A 125 -4.60 10.63 16.93
CA ILE A 125 -3.79 9.91 15.93
C ILE A 125 -2.43 10.56 15.74
N ASN A 126 -2.40 11.89 15.76
CA ASN A 126 -1.19 12.66 15.54
C ASN A 126 -1.25 13.96 16.35
N ALA A 127 -0.11 14.42 16.84
CA ALA A 127 0.02 15.66 17.58
C ALA A 127 1.32 16.35 17.19
N ARG A 128 1.22 17.66 16.93
CA ARG A 128 2.35 18.56 16.79
C ARG A 128 2.23 19.67 17.81
N VAL A 129 3.32 20.00 18.46
CA VAL A 129 3.39 21.07 19.45
C VAL A 129 4.51 21.99 19.02
N HIS A 130 4.28 23.29 19.13
CA HIS A 130 5.30 24.31 18.92
C HIS A 130 5.35 25.21 20.14
N VAL A 131 6.56 25.43 20.63
CA VAL A 131 6.84 26.30 21.77
C VAL A 131 7.59 27.52 21.26
N SER A 132 7.24 28.71 21.74
CA SER A 132 7.96 29.93 21.38
C SER A 132 9.37 29.93 21.95
N TYR A 133 10.38 30.22 21.12
CA TYR A 133 11.77 30.37 21.55
C TYR A 133 12.09 31.84 21.80
N PRO A 134 12.43 32.24 23.04
CA PRO A 134 12.86 33.61 23.31
C PRO A 134 14.27 33.83 22.75
N LEU A 135 14.39 34.58 21.66
CA LEU A 135 15.68 34.88 21.02
C LEU A 135 16.41 36.06 21.68
N ASN A 136 15.72 36.87 22.49
CA ASN A 136 16.25 38.10 23.07
C ASN A 136 16.46 37.94 24.59
N GLY A 137 17.72 37.80 25.02
CA GLY A 137 18.08 37.63 26.44
C GLY A 137 18.19 38.92 27.26
N ASN A 138 18.08 40.12 26.64
CA ASN A 138 18.56 41.37 27.26
C ASN A 138 17.51 42.48 27.37
N GLY A 139 16.21 42.18 27.21
CA GLY A 139 15.14 43.13 27.46
C GLY A 139 14.55 42.92 28.86
N ALA A 140 14.32 43.99 29.62
CA ALA A 140 13.75 43.94 30.99
C ALA A 140 12.33 43.33 31.07
N VAL A 141 11.72 42.99 29.93
CA VAL A 141 10.38 42.39 29.85
C VAL A 141 10.52 40.90 29.53
N LYS A 142 10.19 40.05 30.50
CA LYS A 142 10.09 38.60 30.34
C LYS A 142 9.00 38.32 29.29
N GLN A 143 9.38 37.89 28.09
CA GLN A 143 8.41 37.54 27.05
C GLN A 143 7.59 36.33 27.49
N ALA A 144 6.27 36.46 27.47
CA ALA A 144 5.37 35.35 27.79
C ALA A 144 5.55 34.23 26.76
N GLN A 145 5.72 33.00 27.25
CA GLN A 145 5.87 31.84 26.38
C GLN A 145 4.52 31.46 25.78
N LYS A 146 4.51 31.23 24.47
CA LYS A 146 3.34 30.80 23.71
C LYS A 146 3.51 29.36 23.27
N VAL A 147 2.42 28.62 23.35
CA VAL A 147 2.37 27.23 22.91
C VAL A 147 1.23 27.09 21.91
N SER A 148 1.52 26.50 20.76
CA SER A 148 0.50 26.13 19.78
C SER A 148 0.55 24.63 19.53
N SER A 149 -0.59 23.97 19.48
CA SER A 149 -0.67 22.57 19.08
C SER A 149 -1.65 22.35 17.93
N LEU A 150 -1.28 21.40 17.07
CA LEU A 150 -2.12 20.84 16.03
C LEU A 150 -2.35 19.38 16.36
N VAL A 151 -3.61 18.99 16.53
CA VAL A 151 -3.97 17.64 16.95
C VAL A 151 -4.94 17.04 15.95
N THR A 152 -4.60 15.86 15.42
CA THR A 152 -5.48 15.07 14.58
C THR A 152 -6.26 14.11 15.46
N TYR A 153 -7.58 14.29 15.52
CA TYR A 153 -8.50 13.54 16.38
C TYR A 153 -9.49 12.73 15.52
N SER A 154 -9.79 11.50 15.93
CA SER A 154 -10.75 10.62 15.26
C SER A 154 -11.83 10.06 16.17
N GLY A 155 -11.95 10.56 17.39
CA GLY A 155 -12.94 10.05 18.34
C GLY A 155 -14.32 10.65 18.10
N ASN A 156 -15.31 10.09 18.82
CA ASN A 156 -16.71 10.47 18.68
C ASN A 156 -17.13 11.63 19.60
N GLU A 157 -16.23 12.10 20.49
CA GLU A 157 -16.51 13.24 21.36
C GLU A 157 -16.54 14.56 20.57
N ASP A 158 -17.22 15.59 21.09
CA ASP A 158 -17.21 16.93 20.50
C ASP A 158 -15.76 17.47 20.42
N PRO A 159 -15.25 17.82 19.23
CA PRO A 159 -13.92 18.41 19.07
C PRO A 159 -13.68 19.61 19.98
N LYS A 160 -14.70 20.43 20.27
CA LYS A 160 -14.53 21.58 21.18
C LYS A 160 -14.21 21.15 22.62
N MET A 161 -14.81 20.05 23.08
CA MET A 161 -14.55 19.52 24.41
C MET A 161 -13.12 18.96 24.49
N MET A 162 -12.71 18.21 23.47
CA MET A 162 -11.33 17.70 23.38
C MET A 162 -10.30 18.83 23.30
N MET A 163 -10.60 19.89 22.54
CA MET A 163 -9.76 21.09 22.45
C MET A 163 -9.53 21.71 23.82
N ASN A 164 -10.59 21.83 24.64
CA ASN A 164 -10.48 22.37 26.00
C ASN A 164 -9.66 21.46 26.93
N LYS A 165 -9.84 20.14 26.85
CA LYS A 165 -9.04 19.15 27.61
C LYS A 165 -7.55 19.28 27.29
N ILE A 166 -7.21 19.32 26.00
CA ILE A 166 -5.83 19.47 25.52
C ILE A 166 -5.25 20.82 25.93
N LYS A 167 -6.03 21.90 25.79
CA LYS A 167 -5.62 23.24 26.19
C LYS A 167 -5.32 23.32 27.69
N LEU A 168 -6.16 22.71 28.52
CA LEU A 168 -5.94 22.62 29.96
C LEU A 168 -4.67 21.83 30.29
N PHE A 169 -4.47 20.67 29.64
CA PHE A 169 -3.27 19.85 29.82
C PHE A 169 -1.99 20.64 29.50
N LEU A 170 -1.94 21.31 28.35
CA LEU A 170 -0.78 22.11 27.94
C LEU A 170 -0.51 23.28 28.89
N THR A 171 -1.55 23.98 29.32
CA THR A 171 -1.44 25.10 30.28
C THR A 171 -0.88 24.62 31.62
N SER A 172 -1.27 23.43 32.08
CA SER A 172 -0.79 22.85 33.34
C SER A 172 0.63 22.25 33.26
N SER A 173 1.06 21.85 32.06
CA SER A 173 2.31 21.12 31.83
C SER A 173 3.50 22.03 31.55
N PHE A 174 3.27 23.29 31.19
CA PHE A 174 4.33 24.23 30.82
C PHE A 174 4.31 25.48 31.71
N ALA A 175 5.37 25.67 32.48
CA ALA A 175 5.51 26.81 33.39
C ALA A 175 5.44 28.15 32.62
N GLU A 176 4.77 29.15 33.21
CA GLU A 176 4.66 30.51 32.66
C GLU A 176 3.83 30.63 31.36
N THR A 177 2.99 29.63 31.05
CA THR A 177 1.93 29.79 30.04
C THR A 177 0.61 30.15 30.69
N GLY A 178 0.05 31.29 30.30
CA GLY A 178 -1.35 31.61 30.59
C GLY A 178 -2.27 30.87 29.63
N TYR A 179 -3.52 30.65 30.03
CA TYR A 179 -4.54 30.00 29.19
C TYR A 179 -4.72 30.72 27.83
N ASP A 180 -4.51 32.03 27.79
CA ASP A 180 -4.62 32.84 26.56
C ASP A 180 -3.41 32.68 25.61
N ASN A 181 -2.29 32.17 26.12
CA ASN A 181 -1.07 31.93 25.34
C ASN A 181 -0.99 30.51 24.76
N VAL A 182 -2.03 29.70 24.96
CA VAL A 182 -2.14 28.33 24.43
C VAL A 182 -3.20 28.30 23.34
N SER A 183 -2.77 27.97 22.12
CA SER A 183 -3.65 27.79 20.95
C SER A 183 -3.70 26.31 20.57
N VAL A 184 -4.89 25.74 20.47
CA VAL A 184 -5.08 24.33 20.09
C VAL A 184 -5.97 24.29 18.86
N VAL A 185 -5.50 23.63 17.82
CA VAL A 185 -6.27 23.40 16.59
C VAL A 185 -6.49 21.90 16.46
N ILE A 186 -7.77 21.50 16.38
CA ILE A 186 -8.15 20.11 16.16
C ILE A 186 -8.56 19.92 14.71
N VAL A 187 -7.94 18.94 14.06
CA VAL A 187 -8.31 18.45 12.74
C VAL A 187 -9.05 17.14 12.92
N ASN A 188 -10.32 17.12 12.52
CA ASN A 188 -11.11 15.91 12.57
C ASN A 188 -10.77 14.99 11.39
N ARG A 189 -10.42 13.73 11.67
CA ARG A 189 -10.20 12.71 10.64
C ARG A 189 -11.42 11.80 10.58
N PRO A 190 -12.10 11.68 9.43
CA PRO A 190 -13.21 10.74 9.30
C PRO A 190 -12.73 9.30 9.53
N PRO A 191 -13.59 8.42 10.06
CA PRO A 191 -13.25 7.01 10.28
C PRO A 191 -12.84 6.34 8.96
N LEU A 192 -11.95 5.35 9.05
CA LEU A 192 -11.45 4.61 7.89
C LEU A 192 -12.62 3.96 7.14
N GLN A 193 -12.94 4.47 5.95
CA GLN A 193 -13.86 3.81 5.03
C GLN A 193 -13.10 2.68 4.35
N TYR A 194 -13.27 1.45 4.82
CA TYR A 194 -12.67 0.27 4.21
C TYR A 194 -13.33 0.04 2.85
N GLN A 195 -12.70 0.51 1.77
CA GLN A 195 -13.09 0.08 0.43
C GLN A 195 -12.55 -1.34 0.26
N ILE A 196 -13.41 -2.33 0.46
CA ILE A 196 -13.15 -3.70 0.02
C ILE A 196 -13.02 -3.59 -1.50
N LYS A 197 -11.79 -3.62 -2.04
CA LYS A 197 -11.58 -3.83 -3.47
C LYS A 197 -12.31 -5.14 -3.78
N PRO A 198 -13.39 -5.13 -4.58
CA PRO A 198 -14.08 -6.36 -4.89
C PRO A 198 -13.02 -7.30 -5.47
N GLU A 199 -12.87 -8.45 -4.83
CA GLU A 199 -12.02 -9.52 -5.32
C GLU A 199 -12.40 -9.71 -6.79
N SER A 200 -11.42 -9.62 -7.69
CA SER A 200 -11.70 -9.69 -9.12
C SER A 200 -12.52 -10.94 -9.36
N ASP A 201 -13.80 -10.77 -9.72
CA ASP A 201 -14.63 -11.85 -10.23
C ASP A 201 -13.75 -12.60 -11.21
N TYR A 202 -13.57 -13.91 -10.99
CA TYR A 202 -12.76 -14.74 -11.86
C TYR A 202 -13.27 -14.51 -13.28
N SER A 203 -12.60 -13.60 -13.99
CA SER A 203 -12.82 -13.32 -15.40
C SER A 203 -12.29 -14.58 -16.05
N THR A 204 -13.17 -15.56 -16.13
CA THR A 204 -12.92 -16.82 -16.80
C THR A 204 -12.53 -16.46 -18.21
N ASN A 205 -11.22 -16.46 -18.44
CA ASN A 205 -10.66 -15.97 -19.68
C ASN A 205 -11.30 -16.84 -20.77
N PRO A 206 -12.11 -16.27 -21.69
CA PRO A 206 -12.89 -17.07 -22.63
C PRO A 206 -11.97 -17.97 -23.48
N VAL A 207 -10.70 -17.56 -23.61
CA VAL A 207 -9.62 -18.36 -24.20
C VAL A 207 -9.35 -19.62 -23.38
N LEU A 208 -9.23 -19.56 -22.04
CA LEU A 208 -9.01 -20.73 -21.19
C LEU A 208 -10.20 -21.70 -21.20
N ILE A 209 -11.43 -21.19 -21.22
CA ILE A 209 -12.61 -22.07 -21.38
C ILE A 209 -12.59 -22.74 -22.76
N SER A 210 -12.31 -21.97 -23.83
CA SER A 210 -12.26 -22.50 -25.19
C SER A 210 -11.16 -23.56 -25.37
N THR A 211 -10.00 -23.41 -24.71
CA THR A 211 -8.92 -24.39 -24.79
C THR A 211 -9.26 -25.67 -24.06
N ILE A 212 -9.88 -25.58 -22.87
CA ILE A 212 -10.35 -26.76 -22.12
C ILE A 212 -11.40 -27.53 -22.93
N ILE A 213 -12.38 -26.83 -23.51
CA ILE A 213 -13.42 -27.45 -24.34
C ILE A 213 -12.81 -28.13 -25.58
N ALA A 214 -11.88 -27.47 -26.27
CA ALA A 214 -11.21 -28.04 -27.44
C ALA A 214 -10.41 -29.32 -27.11
N VAL A 215 -9.75 -29.36 -25.95
CA VAL A 215 -9.01 -30.55 -25.48
C VAL A 215 -9.96 -31.71 -25.20
N ILE A 216 -11.10 -31.45 -24.56
CA ILE A 216 -12.11 -32.47 -24.26
C ILE A 216 -12.71 -33.06 -25.56
N ILE A 217 -13.06 -32.22 -26.52
CA ILE A 217 -13.61 -32.65 -27.82
C ILE A 217 -12.58 -33.50 -28.59
N SER A 218 -11.31 -33.10 -28.56
CA SER A 218 -10.23 -33.85 -29.21
C SER A 218 -10.04 -35.23 -28.58
N LEU A 219 -10.05 -35.32 -27.25
CA LEU A 219 -9.97 -36.59 -26.51
C LEU A 219 -11.15 -37.50 -26.83
N PHE A 220 -12.37 -36.93 -26.84
CA PHE A 220 -13.58 -37.69 -27.14
C PHE A 220 -13.56 -38.24 -28.57
N SER A 221 -13.14 -37.45 -29.57
CA SER A 221 -13.05 -37.93 -30.96
C SER A 221 -11.99 -39.02 -31.14
N ALA A 222 -10.87 -38.93 -30.42
CA ALA A 222 -9.82 -39.96 -30.45
C ALA A 222 -10.30 -41.28 -29.82
N LEU A 223 -11.06 -41.19 -28.72
CA LEU A 223 -11.63 -42.35 -28.05
C LEU A 223 -12.71 -43.03 -28.92
N LEU A 224 -13.52 -42.22 -29.60
CA LEU A 224 -14.55 -42.70 -30.54
C LEU A 224 -13.93 -43.35 -31.79
N LEU A 225 -12.84 -42.78 -32.32
CA LEU A 225 -12.05 -43.39 -33.41
C LEU A 225 -11.40 -44.72 -32.99
N LEU A 226 -10.88 -44.82 -31.76
CA LEU A 226 -10.33 -46.07 -31.25
C LEU A 226 -11.41 -47.14 -31.07
N TRP A 227 -12.57 -46.76 -30.55
CA TRP A 227 -13.72 -47.66 -30.40
C TRP A 227 -14.23 -48.17 -31.76
N TYR A 228 -14.36 -47.29 -32.75
CA TYR A 228 -14.77 -47.67 -34.10
C TYR A 228 -13.77 -48.63 -34.79
N ARG A 229 -12.47 -48.43 -34.56
CA ARG A 229 -11.42 -49.34 -35.07
C ARG A 229 -11.44 -50.71 -34.40
N GLN A 230 -11.82 -50.79 -33.13
CA GLN A 230 -11.97 -52.08 -32.43
C GLN A 230 -13.19 -52.87 -32.93
N ASN A 231 -14.34 -52.22 -33.11
CA ASN A 231 -15.54 -52.88 -33.62
C ASN A 231 -15.38 -53.38 -35.06
N LYS A 232 -14.66 -52.64 -35.92
CA LYS A 232 -14.37 -53.09 -37.29
C LYS A 232 -13.48 -54.34 -37.34
N LYS A 233 -12.58 -54.53 -36.38
CA LYS A 233 -11.76 -55.75 -36.26
C LYS A 233 -12.60 -56.97 -35.84
N GLN A 234 -13.66 -56.80 -35.05
CA GLN A 234 -14.53 -57.91 -34.65
C GLN A 234 -15.40 -58.42 -35.82
N GLN A 235 -15.87 -57.54 -36.71
CA GLN A 235 -16.67 -57.95 -37.88
C GLN A 235 -15.88 -58.78 -38.91
N THR A 236 -14.57 -58.54 -39.06
CA THR A 236 -13.72 -59.33 -39.98
C THR A 236 -13.46 -60.77 -39.51
N VAL A 237 -13.61 -61.09 -38.22
CA VAL A 237 -13.39 -62.44 -37.68
C VAL A 237 -14.66 -63.31 -37.78
N ILE A 238 -15.84 -62.69 -37.72
CA ILE A 238 -17.14 -63.40 -37.79
C ILE A 238 -17.49 -63.78 -39.24
N ASN A 239 -17.18 -62.93 -40.22
CA ASN A 239 -17.42 -63.25 -41.65
C ASN A 239 -16.50 -64.36 -42.21
N SER A 240 -15.41 -64.72 -41.53
CA SER A 240 -14.55 -65.84 -41.93
C SER A 240 -15.04 -67.20 -41.41
N SER A 241 -16.03 -67.24 -40.52
CA SER A 241 -16.60 -68.49 -39.97
C SER A 241 -17.91 -68.93 -40.65
N GLU A 242 -18.42 -68.19 -41.64
CA GLU A 242 -19.74 -68.46 -42.26
C GLU A 242 -19.65 -68.80 -43.76
N ILE A 243 -18.58 -69.49 -44.19
CA ILE A 243 -18.53 -70.17 -45.50
C ILE A 243 -17.90 -71.55 -45.33
N GLN A 244 -18.68 -72.50 -44.80
CA GLN A 244 -18.55 -73.91 -45.15
C GLN A 244 -19.96 -74.51 -45.30
N PRO A 245 -20.39 -74.91 -46.51
CA PRO A 245 -21.56 -75.76 -46.67
C PRO A 245 -21.17 -77.24 -46.80
N HIS A 246 -21.71 -78.03 -45.86
CA HIS A 246 -22.53 -79.24 -46.09
C HIS A 246 -21.95 -80.49 -46.81
N ASP A 247 -21.62 -81.50 -45.99
CA ASP A 247 -21.87 -82.96 -46.08
C ASP A 247 -21.95 -83.76 -47.41
N THR A 248 -21.12 -84.82 -47.46
CA THR A 248 -21.38 -86.28 -47.68
C THR A 248 -21.90 -86.88 -49.01
N VAL A 249 -21.34 -88.07 -49.32
CA VAL A 249 -21.80 -89.21 -50.18
C VAL A 249 -21.80 -88.90 -51.69
N GLU A 250 -21.11 -89.62 -52.58
CA GLU A 250 -21.00 -91.07 -52.85
C GLU A 250 -19.67 -91.37 -53.56
#